data_AF-A0A2N2LXE5-F1
#
_entry.id   AF-A0A2N2LXE5-F1
#
_cell.length_a   1.000
_cell.length_b   1.000
_cell.length_c   1.000
_cell.angle_alpha   90.00
_cell.angle_beta   90.00
_cell.angle_gamma   90.00
#
_symmetry.space_group_name_H-M   'P 1'
#
loop_
_entity.id
_entity.type
_entity.pdbx_description
1 polymer ?
#
loop_
_entity_poly.entity_id
_entity_poly.type
_entity_poly.pdbx_seq_one_letter_code
_entity_poly.pdbx_strand_id
1 'polypeptide(L)'
;MQKKDADRSEKEREDVMQMQNNSNEKEQKLTSKQRPSFLLGKLEKLKYPDFWQETNDEEKKELELFFKVFSGCFLSIFILTNILPEKTLDLVIPLNYFVKFMSLVFPTIAAFEKLSEFPQIGQIVYSFCIITMPLQYLFIHRISIKVWERLLKAHTKNDIIIALCIIIPIYIIFAADILYFFTTTKQTSVFTKCFHTSKICYSLITATVFFVLAMVLSLIIFCAKKIKNQGG
;
A
#
# COMPACT_ATOMS: atom_id res chain seq x y z
N MET A 1 89.34 -2.27 -5.73
CA MET A 1 88.16 -3.04 -5.28
C MET A 1 87.26 -2.08 -4.51
N GLN A 2 86.04 -1.80 -4.97
CA GLN A 2 84.91 -1.15 -4.23
C GLN A 2 83.86 -0.47 -5.14
N LYS A 3 83.90 -0.62 -6.47
CA LYS A 3 82.91 0.02 -7.38
C LYS A 3 82.17 -0.94 -8.33
N LYS A 4 82.26 -2.26 -8.11
CA LYS A 4 81.56 -3.27 -8.93
C LYS A 4 80.53 -4.10 -8.17
N ASP A 5 80.42 -3.95 -6.85
CA ASP A 5 79.49 -4.75 -6.04
C ASP A 5 78.19 -4.01 -5.67
N ALA A 6 78.11 -2.69 -5.91
CA ALA A 6 76.90 -1.91 -5.65
C ALA A 6 75.84 -2.07 -6.75
N ASP A 7 76.26 -2.04 -8.03
CA ASP A 7 75.35 -2.17 -9.19
C ASP A 7 74.71 -3.56 -9.34
N ARG A 8 75.29 -4.59 -8.70
CA ARG A 8 74.72 -5.95 -8.72
C ARG A 8 73.55 -6.11 -7.75
N SER A 9 73.51 -5.30 -6.69
CA SER A 9 72.48 -5.38 -5.64
C SER A 9 71.17 -4.68 -5.99
N GLU A 10 71.21 -3.67 -6.85
CA GLU A 10 69.99 -2.99 -7.34
C GLU A 10 69.28 -3.82 -8.41
N LYS A 11 70.04 -4.48 -9.30
CA LYS A 11 69.46 -5.31 -10.36
C LYS A 11 68.76 -6.57 -9.83
N GLU A 12 69.30 -7.20 -8.79
CA GLU A 12 68.64 -8.33 -8.11
C GLU A 12 67.38 -7.93 -7.35
N ARG A 13 67.26 -6.66 -6.89
CA ARG A 13 66.04 -6.17 -6.22
C ARG A 13 64.91 -5.87 -7.21
N GLU A 14 65.23 -5.41 -8.41
CA GLU A 14 64.22 -5.17 -9.47
C GLU A 14 63.69 -6.50 -10.06
N ASP A 15 64.55 -7.50 -10.23
CA ASP A 15 64.16 -8.81 -10.76
C ASP A 15 63.27 -9.60 -9.78
N VAL A 16 63.50 -9.48 -8.45
CA VAL A 16 62.64 -10.10 -7.43
C VAL A 16 61.26 -9.42 -7.34
N MET A 17 61.19 -8.09 -7.50
CA MET A 17 59.92 -7.36 -7.53
C MET A 17 59.09 -7.68 -8.78
N GLN A 18 59.72 -7.90 -9.94
CA GLN A 18 59.00 -8.33 -11.16
C GLN A 18 58.51 -9.78 -11.11
N MET A 19 59.24 -10.70 -10.44
CA MET A 19 58.75 -12.08 -10.24
C MET A 19 57.55 -12.16 -9.28
N GLN A 20 57.50 -11.35 -8.22
CA GLN A 20 56.35 -11.31 -7.29
C GLN A 20 55.07 -10.77 -7.95
N ASN A 21 55.18 -9.73 -8.80
CA ASN A 21 54.03 -9.20 -9.52
C ASN A 21 53.48 -10.19 -10.58
N ASN A 22 54.35 -10.94 -11.26
CA ASN A 22 53.91 -11.95 -12.23
C ASN A 22 53.31 -13.22 -11.58
N SER A 23 53.69 -13.56 -10.34
CA SER A 23 53.08 -14.68 -9.60
C SER A 23 51.67 -14.32 -9.08
N ASN A 24 51.47 -13.09 -8.59
CA ASN A 24 50.16 -12.61 -8.15
C ASN A 24 49.16 -12.46 -9.31
N GLU A 25 49.62 -12.05 -10.51
CA GLU A 25 48.75 -12.03 -11.70
C GLU A 25 48.39 -13.42 -12.22
N LYS A 26 49.24 -14.45 -12.00
CA LYS A 26 48.94 -15.83 -12.41
C LYS A 26 48.03 -16.56 -11.41
N GLU A 27 48.15 -16.32 -10.11
CA GLU A 27 47.21 -16.89 -9.12
C GLU A 27 45.84 -16.22 -9.14
N GLN A 28 45.73 -14.93 -9.50
CA GLN A 28 44.42 -14.30 -9.72
C GLN A 28 43.75 -14.71 -11.05
N LYS A 29 44.50 -15.18 -12.05
CA LYS A 29 43.95 -15.64 -13.34
C LYS A 29 43.51 -17.11 -13.38
N LEU A 30 43.78 -17.91 -12.34
CA LEU A 30 43.48 -19.36 -12.34
C LEU A 30 42.30 -19.80 -11.47
N THR A 31 41.58 -18.89 -10.80
CA THR A 31 40.39 -19.24 -9.99
C THR A 31 39.05 -18.79 -10.57
N SER A 32 38.99 -18.25 -11.80
CA SER A 32 37.72 -17.79 -12.40
C SER A 32 37.08 -18.75 -13.41
N LYS A 33 37.65 -19.95 -13.63
CA LYS A 33 37.01 -20.96 -14.50
C LYS A 33 36.19 -21.97 -13.66
N GLN A 34 34.90 -22.01 -13.98
CA GLN A 34 33.87 -22.97 -13.56
C GLN A 34 33.19 -22.75 -12.20
N ARG A 35 32.22 -21.84 -12.18
CA ARG A 35 30.89 -22.13 -11.62
C ARG A 35 29.85 -21.94 -12.73
N PRO A 36 28.90 -22.87 -12.93
CA PRO A 36 27.88 -22.72 -13.96
C PRO A 36 26.84 -21.71 -13.47
N SER A 37 26.97 -20.45 -13.89
CA SER A 37 25.88 -19.47 -13.76
C SER A 37 24.88 -19.70 -14.89
N PHE A 38 23.91 -20.56 -14.64
CA PHE A 38 22.70 -20.64 -15.45
C PHE A 38 21.96 -19.29 -15.36
N LEU A 39 21.67 -18.69 -16.52
CA LEU A 39 20.65 -17.65 -16.77
C LEU A 39 20.75 -16.34 -15.99
N LEU A 40 21.79 -15.54 -16.25
CA LEU A 40 21.76 -14.09 -16.01
C LEU A 40 22.46 -13.34 -17.15
N GLY A 41 22.11 -13.71 -18.38
CA GLY A 41 22.48 -12.97 -19.58
C GLY A 41 21.56 -11.76 -19.76
N LYS A 42 22.15 -10.56 -19.75
CA LYS A 42 21.53 -9.28 -20.13
C LYS A 42 20.26 -8.90 -19.37
N LEU A 43 20.42 -8.48 -18.12
CA LEU A 43 19.70 -7.28 -17.69
C LEU A 43 20.46 -6.08 -18.27
N GLU A 44 20.20 -5.81 -19.55
CA GLU A 44 20.30 -4.43 -20.05
C GLU A 44 19.63 -3.57 -18.99
N LYS A 45 20.34 -2.53 -18.52
CA LYS A 45 19.73 -1.46 -17.74
C LYS A 45 18.50 -1.03 -18.54
N LEU A 46 17.33 -1.48 -18.12
CA LEU A 46 16.07 -0.83 -18.46
C LEU A 46 16.30 0.60 -18.01
N LYS A 47 16.61 1.48 -18.98
CA LYS A 47 16.36 2.90 -18.84
C LYS A 47 14.88 2.97 -18.53
N TYR A 48 14.56 2.99 -17.24
CA TYR A 48 13.28 3.51 -16.81
C TYR A 48 13.24 4.91 -17.42
N PRO A 49 12.30 5.19 -18.33
CA PRO A 49 12.14 6.55 -18.83
C PRO A 49 11.78 7.39 -17.61
N ASP A 50 12.71 8.24 -17.16
CA ASP A 50 12.60 9.37 -16.24
C ASP A 50 11.26 9.54 -15.48
N PHE A 51 10.79 8.48 -14.81
CA PHE A 51 9.44 8.47 -14.21
C PHE A 51 9.38 9.34 -12.96
N TRP A 52 10.55 9.77 -12.48
CA TRP A 52 10.74 10.48 -11.22
C TRP A 52 11.45 11.83 -11.37
N GLN A 53 11.82 12.27 -12.58
CA GLN A 53 12.77 13.38 -12.71
C GLN A 53 12.15 14.78 -12.89
N GLU A 54 10.83 14.89 -12.98
CA GLU A 54 10.12 16.16 -12.76
C GLU A 54 8.85 15.87 -11.96
N THR A 55 8.96 15.81 -10.64
CA THR A 55 7.76 15.96 -9.79
C THR A 55 7.32 17.41 -9.94
N ASN A 56 6.45 17.64 -10.92
CA ASN A 56 5.83 18.93 -11.18
C ASN A 56 5.21 19.44 -9.87
N ASP A 57 5.33 20.74 -9.55
CA ASP A 57 4.80 21.31 -8.29
C ASP A 57 3.31 21.01 -8.07
N GLU A 58 2.55 20.77 -9.14
CA GLU A 58 1.18 20.28 -9.09
C GLU A 58 1.04 18.86 -8.54
N GLU A 59 1.93 17.94 -8.90
CA GLU A 59 1.88 16.55 -8.45
C GLU A 59 2.18 16.41 -6.96
N LYS A 60 3.13 17.22 -6.47
CA LYS A 60 3.42 17.29 -5.04
C LYS A 60 2.22 17.82 -4.26
N LYS A 61 1.53 18.85 -4.77
CA LYS A 61 0.30 19.39 -4.17
C LYS A 61 -0.84 18.38 -4.16
N GLU A 62 -1.00 17.58 -5.21
CA GLU A 62 -2.03 16.54 -5.28
C GLU A 62 -1.75 15.37 -4.33
N LEU A 63 -0.50 14.94 -4.23
CA LEU A 63 -0.09 13.91 -3.28
C LEU A 63 -0.27 14.40 -1.84
N GLU A 64 0.10 15.66 -1.55
CA GLU A 64 -0.15 16.29 -0.25
C GLU A 64 -1.65 16.37 0.06
N LEU A 65 -2.49 16.73 -0.90
CA LEU A 65 -3.94 16.79 -0.72
C LEU A 65 -4.52 15.40 -0.46
N PHE A 66 -4.03 14.38 -1.17
CA PHE A 66 -4.38 12.98 -0.95
C PHE A 66 -4.06 12.53 0.48
N PHE A 67 -2.83 12.79 0.95
CA PHE A 67 -2.42 12.50 2.32
C PHE A 67 -3.23 13.29 3.36
N LYS A 68 -3.59 14.54 3.08
CA LYS A 68 -4.47 15.35 3.95
C LYS A 68 -5.87 14.76 4.07
N VAL A 69 -6.46 14.27 2.97
CA VAL A 69 -7.77 13.61 3.02
C VAL A 69 -7.70 12.27 3.76
N PHE A 70 -6.69 11.45 3.47
CA PHE A 70 -6.48 10.18 4.19
C PHE A 70 -6.29 10.40 5.70
N SER A 71 -5.37 11.30 6.06
CA SER A 71 -5.10 11.63 7.46
C SER A 71 -6.31 12.27 8.14
N GLY A 72 -7.08 13.11 7.46
CA GLY A 72 -8.32 13.69 7.98
C GLY A 72 -9.39 12.64 8.28
N CYS A 73 -9.61 11.68 7.36
CA CYS A 73 -10.53 10.56 7.58
C CYS A 73 -10.07 9.68 8.75
N PHE A 74 -8.78 9.32 8.78
CA PHE A 74 -8.20 8.55 9.87
C PHE A 74 -8.34 9.27 11.22
N LEU A 75 -7.98 10.57 11.28
CA LEU A 75 -8.06 11.37 12.49
C LEU A 75 -9.50 11.48 12.98
N SER A 76 -10.46 11.65 12.07
CA SER A 76 -11.89 11.70 12.42
C SER A 76 -12.36 10.39 13.05
N ILE A 77 -12.02 9.25 12.46
CA ILE A 77 -12.34 7.93 13.00
C ILE A 77 -11.64 7.70 14.34
N PHE A 78 -10.36 8.07 14.44
CA PHE A 78 -9.56 7.91 15.65
C PHE A 78 -10.12 8.74 16.82
N ILE A 79 -10.42 10.02 16.57
CA ILE A 79 -11.04 10.94 17.53
C ILE A 79 -12.40 10.38 17.96
N LEU A 80 -13.26 10.01 17.01
CA LEU A 80 -14.58 9.49 17.31
C LEU A 80 -14.51 8.20 18.15
N THR A 81 -13.57 7.30 17.85
CA THR A 81 -13.40 6.04 18.59
C THR A 81 -12.89 6.27 20.02
N ASN A 82 -11.99 7.23 20.23
CA ASN A 82 -11.30 7.41 21.52
C ASN A 82 -11.97 8.45 22.44
N ILE A 83 -12.76 9.38 21.90
CA ILE A 83 -13.47 10.40 22.70
C ILE A 83 -14.83 9.89 23.15
N LEU A 84 -15.51 9.07 22.35
CA LEU A 84 -16.86 8.62 22.69
C LEU A 84 -16.86 7.73 23.95
N PRO A 85 -17.71 8.02 24.95
CA PRO A 85 -17.90 7.13 26.08
C PRO A 85 -18.56 5.82 25.65
N GLU A 86 -18.25 4.72 26.34
CA GLU A 86 -18.71 3.38 25.96
C GLU A 86 -20.24 3.18 26.02
N LYS A 87 -20.94 4.07 26.74
CA LYS A 87 -22.40 4.07 26.90
C LYS A 87 -23.09 5.21 26.13
N THR A 88 -22.48 5.71 25.06
CA THR A 88 -23.01 6.85 24.29
C THR A 88 -24.44 6.60 23.77
N LEU A 89 -24.76 5.39 23.31
CA LEU A 89 -26.09 5.09 22.75
C LEU A 89 -27.19 5.05 23.81
N ASP A 90 -26.84 4.82 25.07
CA ASP A 90 -27.79 4.87 26.18
C ASP A 90 -28.09 6.31 26.59
N LEU A 91 -27.14 7.23 26.35
CA LEU A 91 -27.26 8.65 26.67
C LEU A 91 -27.93 9.46 25.55
N VAL A 92 -27.75 9.07 24.29
CA VAL A 92 -28.21 9.82 23.12
C VAL A 92 -29.26 9.01 22.34
N ILE A 93 -30.52 9.16 22.74
CA ILE A 93 -31.66 8.41 22.17
C ILE A 93 -31.76 8.51 20.63
N PRO A 94 -31.63 9.69 19.99
CA PRO A 94 -31.69 9.79 18.53
C PRO A 94 -30.58 8.99 17.83
N LEU A 95 -29.38 8.98 18.41
CA LEU A 95 -28.24 8.24 17.88
C LEU A 95 -28.46 6.73 17.98
N ASN A 96 -29.12 6.26 19.04
CA ASN A 96 -29.52 4.87 19.22
C ASN A 96 -30.50 4.41 18.13
N TYR A 97 -31.54 5.20 17.86
CA TYR A 97 -32.48 4.90 16.76
C TYR A 97 -31.78 4.85 15.42
N PHE A 98 -30.86 5.79 15.18
CA PHE A 98 -30.06 5.82 13.97
C PHE A 98 -29.20 4.55 13.80
N VAL A 99 -28.44 4.17 14.83
CA VAL A 99 -27.60 2.96 14.80
C VAL A 99 -28.45 1.69 14.64
N LYS A 100 -29.60 1.61 15.30
CA LYS A 100 -30.55 0.49 15.13
C LYS A 100 -31.06 0.40 13.69
N PHE A 101 -31.45 1.53 13.09
CA PHE A 101 -31.83 1.57 11.69
C PHE A 101 -30.69 1.08 10.79
N MET A 102 -29.48 1.58 11.00
CA MET A 102 -28.30 1.15 10.23
C MET A 102 -28.04 -0.35 10.41
N SER A 103 -28.24 -0.90 11.61
CA SER A 103 -28.06 -2.34 11.86
C SER A 103 -29.10 -3.22 11.16
N LEU A 104 -30.29 -2.70 10.86
CA LEU A 104 -31.29 -3.40 10.05
C LEU A 104 -30.87 -3.48 8.58
N VAL A 105 -30.28 -2.40 8.06
CA VAL A 105 -29.79 -2.33 6.67
C VAL A 105 -28.46 -3.08 6.51
N PHE A 106 -27.60 -3.01 7.52
CA PHE A 106 -26.27 -3.62 7.56
C PHE A 106 -26.14 -4.50 8.82
N PRO A 107 -26.55 -5.78 8.76
CA PRO A 107 -26.56 -6.69 9.92
C PRO A 107 -25.20 -6.86 10.61
N THR A 108 -24.11 -6.60 9.88
CA THR A 108 -22.73 -6.64 10.41
C THR A 108 -22.50 -5.64 11.54
N ILE A 109 -23.27 -4.55 11.61
CA ILE A 109 -23.21 -3.57 12.72
C ILE A 109 -23.70 -4.20 14.02
N ALA A 110 -24.77 -5.00 13.98
CA ALA A 110 -25.29 -5.67 15.19
C ALA A 110 -24.29 -6.67 15.77
N ALA A 111 -23.39 -7.23 14.95
CA ALA A 111 -22.45 -8.24 15.40
C ALA A 111 -21.35 -7.70 16.33
N PHE A 112 -21.12 -6.38 16.35
CA PHE A 112 -20.21 -5.74 17.31
C PHE A 112 -20.64 -5.96 18.77
N GLU A 113 -21.94 -6.08 19.05
CA GLU A 113 -22.46 -6.38 20.39
C GLU A 113 -21.91 -7.69 20.97
N LYS A 114 -21.59 -8.65 20.10
CA LYS A 114 -21.21 -10.01 20.51
C LYS A 114 -19.70 -10.24 20.51
N LEU A 115 -18.93 -9.37 19.84
CA LEU A 115 -17.52 -9.65 19.51
C LEU A 115 -16.53 -8.59 20.02
N SER A 116 -16.96 -7.35 20.24
CA SER A 116 -16.10 -6.23 20.63
C SER A 116 -16.23 -5.86 22.11
N GLU A 117 -15.14 -5.40 22.72
CA GLU A 117 -15.14 -4.84 24.07
C GLU A 117 -15.79 -3.44 24.15
N PHE A 118 -15.97 -2.77 23.00
CA PHE A 118 -16.58 -1.43 22.90
C PHE A 118 -17.72 -1.41 21.86
N PRO A 119 -18.78 -2.22 22.07
CA PRO A 119 -19.77 -2.50 21.03
C PRO A 119 -20.49 -1.25 20.52
N GLN A 120 -20.94 -0.36 21.41
CA GLN A 120 -21.65 0.86 21.02
C GLN A 120 -20.77 1.82 20.20
N ILE A 121 -19.49 1.97 20.59
CA ILE A 121 -18.53 2.81 19.85
C ILE A 121 -18.30 2.22 18.46
N GLY A 122 -18.07 0.91 18.38
CA GLY A 122 -17.88 0.21 17.10
C GLY A 122 -19.08 0.40 16.18
N GLN A 123 -20.30 0.26 16.70
CA GLN A 123 -21.52 0.47 15.93
C GLN A 123 -21.66 1.91 15.41
N ILE A 124 -21.38 2.92 16.25
CA ILE A 124 -21.43 4.34 15.87
C ILE A 124 -20.41 4.63 14.76
N VAL A 125 -19.15 4.27 14.98
CA VAL A 125 -18.06 4.55 14.05
C VAL A 125 -18.31 3.87 12.71
N TYR A 126 -18.76 2.61 12.73
CA TYR A 126 -19.07 1.88 11.49
C TYR A 126 -20.25 2.51 10.73
N SER A 127 -21.31 2.88 11.44
CA SER A 127 -22.48 3.58 10.86
C SER A 127 -22.08 4.92 10.24
N PHE A 128 -21.22 5.68 10.93
CA PHE A 128 -20.69 6.93 10.45
C PHE A 128 -19.84 6.76 9.19
N CYS A 129 -18.99 5.73 9.14
CA CYS A 129 -18.18 5.42 7.95
C CYS A 129 -19.06 5.09 6.74
N ILE A 130 -20.13 4.31 6.92
CA ILE A 130 -21.06 3.98 5.83
C ILE A 130 -21.75 5.24 5.28
N ILE A 131 -22.27 6.12 6.15
CA ILE A 131 -22.95 7.34 5.70
C ILE A 131 -22.01 8.32 5.02
N THR A 132 -20.77 8.42 5.51
CA THR A 132 -19.79 9.34 4.94
C THR A 132 -19.09 8.78 3.71
N MET A 133 -19.26 7.49 3.40
CA MET A 133 -18.62 6.81 2.28
C MET A 133 -18.84 7.52 0.91
N PRO A 134 -20.06 7.98 0.55
CA PRO A 134 -20.26 8.69 -0.72
C PRO A 134 -19.44 9.99 -0.82
N LEU A 135 -19.31 10.70 0.31
CA LEU A 135 -18.54 11.93 0.37
C LEU A 135 -17.03 11.65 0.29
N GLN A 136 -16.54 10.64 1.03
CA GLN A 136 -15.16 10.18 0.96
C GLN A 136 -14.78 9.76 -0.46
N TYR A 137 -15.68 9.03 -1.14
CA TYR A 137 -15.54 8.67 -2.54
C TYR A 137 -15.39 9.90 -3.44
N LEU A 138 -16.26 10.91 -3.32
CA LEU A 138 -16.19 12.10 -4.17
C LEU A 138 -14.85 12.83 -4.03
N PHE A 139 -14.36 12.97 -2.80
CA PHE A 139 -13.07 13.60 -2.55
C PHE A 139 -11.92 12.78 -3.13
N ILE A 140 -11.88 11.48 -2.84
CA ILE A 140 -10.84 10.58 -3.34
C ILE A 140 -10.86 10.54 -4.87
N HIS A 141 -12.04 10.41 -5.49
CA HIS A 141 -12.18 10.37 -6.93
C HIS A 141 -11.66 11.64 -7.60
N ARG A 142 -12.01 12.81 -7.05
CA ARG A 142 -11.56 14.10 -7.59
C ARG A 142 -10.03 14.24 -7.51
N ILE A 143 -9.41 13.77 -6.44
CA ILE A 143 -7.95 13.89 -6.24
C ILE A 143 -7.22 12.85 -7.10
N SER A 144 -7.73 11.62 -7.14
CA SER A 144 -7.08 10.52 -7.83
C SER A 144 -7.32 10.53 -9.33
N ILE A 145 -8.22 11.36 -9.88
CA ILE A 145 -8.54 11.37 -11.32
C ILE A 145 -7.29 11.55 -12.19
N LYS A 146 -6.41 12.49 -11.86
CA LYS A 146 -5.18 12.74 -12.63
C LYS A 146 -4.17 11.60 -12.48
N VAL A 147 -4.14 10.95 -11.31
CA VAL A 147 -3.31 9.76 -11.07
C VAL A 147 -3.80 8.60 -11.93
N TRP A 148 -5.12 8.37 -11.99
CA TRP A 148 -5.72 7.36 -12.84
C TRP A 148 -5.55 7.66 -14.34
N GLU A 149 -5.67 8.92 -14.75
CA GLU A 149 -5.41 9.35 -16.13
C GLU A 149 -3.99 9.04 -16.57
N ARG A 150 -3.01 9.35 -15.73
CA ARG A 150 -1.59 9.05 -15.98
C ARG A 150 -1.34 7.55 -16.02
N LEU A 151 -1.74 6.81 -14.99
CA LEU A 151 -1.58 5.35 -14.89
C LEU A 151 -2.17 4.64 -16.10
N LEU A 152 -3.35 5.08 -16.55
CA LEU A 152 -4.06 4.39 -17.62
C LEU A 152 -3.76 4.96 -19.01
N LYS A 153 -3.00 6.05 -19.16
CA LYS A 153 -2.80 6.78 -20.43
C LYS A 153 -2.39 5.85 -21.59
N ALA A 154 -1.48 4.93 -21.34
CA ALA A 154 -0.94 4.01 -22.35
C ALA A 154 -1.74 2.71 -22.53
N HIS A 155 -2.75 2.46 -21.69
CA HIS A 155 -3.52 1.22 -21.72
C HIS A 155 -4.70 1.29 -22.69
N THR A 156 -4.89 0.22 -23.46
CA THR A 156 -6.01 0.12 -24.40
C THR A 156 -7.32 -0.19 -23.66
N LYS A 157 -8.46 0.04 -24.33
CA LYS A 157 -9.79 -0.29 -23.79
C LYS A 157 -9.87 -1.74 -23.32
N ASN A 158 -9.30 -2.66 -24.08
CA ASN A 158 -9.34 -4.09 -23.77
C ASN A 158 -8.51 -4.42 -22.53
N ASP A 159 -7.34 -3.81 -22.36
CA ASP A 159 -6.49 -4.00 -21.18
C ASP A 159 -7.20 -3.52 -19.90
N ILE A 160 -7.88 -2.38 -19.98
CA ILE A 160 -8.62 -1.80 -18.85
C ILE A 160 -9.82 -2.69 -18.48
N ILE A 161 -10.54 -3.23 -19.48
CA ILE A 161 -11.65 -4.15 -19.25
C ILE A 161 -11.16 -5.43 -18.56
N ILE A 162 -10.08 -6.03 -19.04
CA ILE A 162 -9.50 -7.24 -18.44
C ILE A 162 -9.07 -6.97 -17.00
N ALA A 163 -8.40 -5.85 -16.74
CA ALA A 163 -8.02 -5.45 -15.39
C ALA A 163 -9.24 -5.26 -14.48
N LEU A 164 -10.29 -4.58 -14.94
CA LEU A 164 -11.53 -4.42 -14.17
C LEU A 164 -12.24 -5.75 -13.89
N CYS A 165 -12.28 -6.66 -14.85
CA CYS A 165 -12.85 -8.00 -14.67
C CYS A 165 -12.12 -8.82 -13.60
N ILE A 166 -10.88 -8.48 -13.27
CA ILE A 166 -10.10 -9.11 -12.19
C ILE A 166 -10.26 -8.32 -10.88
N ILE A 167 -10.15 -6.99 -10.94
CA ILE A 167 -10.18 -6.12 -9.76
C ILE A 167 -11.56 -6.11 -9.11
N ILE A 168 -12.66 -6.07 -9.88
CA ILE A 168 -14.02 -5.99 -9.34
C ILE A 168 -14.39 -7.24 -8.53
N PRO A 169 -14.19 -8.47 -9.01
CA PRO A 169 -14.48 -9.67 -8.21
C PRO A 169 -13.59 -9.78 -6.97
N ILE A 170 -12.29 -9.50 -7.10
CA ILE A 170 -11.37 -9.49 -5.95
C ILE A 170 -11.83 -8.46 -4.92
N TYR A 171 -12.26 -7.28 -5.37
CA TYR A 171 -12.80 -6.24 -4.51
C TYR A 171 -14.08 -6.68 -3.81
N ILE A 172 -15.03 -7.28 -4.51
CA ILE A 172 -16.29 -7.76 -3.93
C ILE A 172 -16.00 -8.83 -2.88
N ILE A 173 -15.12 -9.78 -3.20
CA ILE A 173 -14.71 -10.84 -2.27
C ILE A 173 -13.99 -10.23 -1.08
N PHE A 174 -13.03 -9.32 -1.29
CA PHE A 174 -12.27 -8.69 -0.22
C PHE A 174 -13.14 -7.80 0.68
N ALA A 175 -14.06 -7.04 0.11
CA ALA A 175 -15.01 -6.22 0.86
C ALA A 175 -15.95 -7.12 1.67
N ALA A 176 -16.50 -8.17 1.07
CA ALA A 176 -17.35 -9.15 1.75
C ALA A 176 -16.59 -9.91 2.85
N ASP A 177 -15.36 -10.35 2.58
CA ASP A 177 -14.50 -11.04 3.54
C ASP A 177 -14.09 -10.14 4.68
N ILE A 178 -13.73 -8.88 4.45
CA ILE A 178 -13.42 -7.95 5.55
C ILE A 178 -14.67 -7.63 6.36
N LEU A 179 -15.79 -7.36 5.68
CA LEU A 179 -17.08 -7.14 6.33
C LEU A 179 -17.49 -8.34 7.18
N TYR A 180 -17.25 -9.56 6.71
CA TYR A 180 -17.65 -10.79 7.38
C TYR A 180 -16.63 -11.22 8.44
N PHE A 181 -15.34 -11.22 8.12
CA PHE A 181 -14.25 -11.70 8.96
C PHE A 181 -14.09 -10.89 10.25
N PHE A 182 -14.22 -9.57 10.19
CA PHE A 182 -14.14 -8.70 11.37
C PHE A 182 -15.45 -8.58 12.14
N THR A 183 -16.55 -9.17 11.65
CA THR A 183 -17.85 -9.05 12.32
C THR A 183 -18.49 -10.39 12.65
N THR A 184 -17.94 -11.52 12.23
CA THR A 184 -18.56 -12.84 12.49
C THR A 184 -17.61 -13.89 13.04
N THR A 185 -16.30 -13.76 12.80
CA THR A 185 -15.32 -14.73 13.29
C THR A 185 -15.02 -14.47 14.77
N LYS A 186 -15.15 -15.50 15.62
CA LYS A 186 -14.65 -15.47 16.99
C LYS A 186 -13.17 -15.06 16.98
N GLN A 187 -12.70 -14.42 18.06
CA GLN A 187 -11.33 -13.89 18.26
C GLN A 187 -10.22 -14.97 18.23
N THR A 188 -10.11 -15.72 17.12
CA THR A 188 -9.21 -16.86 16.96
C THR A 188 -7.85 -16.43 16.44
N SER A 189 -7.80 -15.37 15.63
CA SER A 189 -6.56 -14.75 15.18
C SER A 189 -6.16 -13.58 16.08
N VAL A 190 -4.84 -13.37 16.27
CA VAL A 190 -4.28 -12.23 17.01
C VAL A 190 -4.76 -10.90 16.42
N PHE A 191 -4.94 -10.85 15.11
CA PHE A 191 -5.39 -9.67 14.38
C PHE A 191 -6.86 -9.33 14.69
N THR A 192 -7.75 -10.34 14.63
CA THR A 192 -9.17 -10.20 14.98
C THR A 192 -9.33 -9.85 16.46
N LYS A 193 -8.49 -10.42 17.33
CA LYS A 193 -8.47 -10.06 18.75
C LYS A 193 -8.08 -8.59 18.95
N CYS A 194 -6.99 -8.13 18.33
CA CYS A 194 -6.59 -6.71 18.46
C CYS A 194 -7.67 -5.75 17.96
N PHE A 195 -8.32 -6.09 16.83
CA PHE A 195 -9.40 -5.29 16.27
C PHE A 195 -10.58 -5.11 17.24
N HIS A 196 -10.90 -6.13 18.03
CA HIS A 196 -12.06 -6.10 18.92
C HIS A 196 -11.77 -5.59 20.33
N THR A 197 -10.50 -5.61 20.78
CA THR A 197 -10.11 -5.20 22.14
C THR A 197 -9.40 -3.85 22.18
N SER A 198 -8.70 -3.46 21.12
CA SER A 198 -7.95 -2.20 21.07
C SER A 198 -8.64 -1.17 20.18
N LYS A 199 -9.06 -0.05 20.79
CA LYS A 199 -9.62 1.12 20.08
C LYS A 199 -8.67 1.64 19.00
N ILE A 200 -7.35 1.59 19.24
CA ILE A 200 -6.33 2.02 18.27
C ILE A 200 -6.30 1.08 17.07
N CYS A 201 -6.23 -0.24 17.30
CA CYS A 201 -6.25 -1.25 16.24
C CYS A 201 -7.54 -1.12 15.42
N TYR A 202 -8.68 -0.98 16.09
CA TYR A 202 -9.97 -0.76 15.45
C TYR A 202 -9.97 0.47 14.54
N SER A 203 -9.62 1.65 15.05
CA SER A 203 -9.61 2.88 14.25
C SER A 203 -8.71 2.76 13.02
N LEU A 204 -7.53 2.16 13.17
CA LEU A 204 -6.56 2.03 12.08
C LEU A 204 -7.04 1.06 10.99
N ILE A 205 -7.56 -0.10 11.40
CA ILE A 205 -8.10 -1.08 10.46
C ILE A 205 -9.33 -0.51 9.77
N THR A 206 -10.30 0.04 10.50
CA THR A 206 -11.53 0.61 9.94
C THR A 206 -11.22 1.75 8.96
N ALA A 207 -10.36 2.69 9.33
CA ALA A 207 -9.98 3.79 8.43
C ALA A 207 -9.31 3.30 7.15
N THR A 208 -8.40 2.32 7.27
CA THR A 208 -7.71 1.74 6.11
C THR A 208 -8.68 1.04 5.18
N VAL A 209 -9.59 0.22 5.73
CA VAL A 209 -10.59 -0.51 4.95
C VAL A 209 -11.45 0.46 4.16
N PHE A 210 -12.11 1.42 4.82
CA PHE A 210 -13.01 2.35 4.14
C PHE A 210 -12.28 3.22 3.11
N PHE A 211 -11.03 3.59 3.37
CA PHE A 211 -10.22 4.32 2.42
C PHE A 211 -9.90 3.49 1.16
N VAL A 212 -9.46 2.24 1.33
CA VAL A 212 -9.22 1.32 0.22
C VAL A 212 -10.50 1.10 -0.57
N LEU A 213 -11.65 0.97 0.12
CA LEU A 213 -12.94 0.81 -0.54
C LEU A 213 -13.25 2.00 -1.46
N ALA A 214 -13.07 3.23 -0.96
CA ALA A 214 -13.31 4.43 -1.75
C ALA A 214 -12.31 4.59 -2.91
N MET A 215 -11.04 4.19 -2.73
CA MET A 215 -10.03 4.17 -3.79
C MET A 215 -10.39 3.23 -4.94
N VAL A 216 -10.79 2.00 -4.62
CA VAL A 216 -11.18 1.02 -5.64
C VAL A 216 -12.44 1.47 -6.37
N LEU A 217 -13.44 1.98 -5.66
CA LEU A 217 -14.65 2.52 -6.28
C LEU A 217 -14.34 3.69 -7.23
N SER A 218 -13.43 4.58 -6.83
CA SER A 218 -12.89 5.64 -7.70
C SER A 218 -12.27 5.08 -8.97
N LEU A 219 -11.42 4.07 -8.87
CA LEU A 219 -10.79 3.44 -10.02
C LEU A 219 -11.82 2.82 -10.97
N ILE A 220 -12.79 2.08 -10.44
CA ILE A 220 -13.86 1.44 -11.24
C ILE A 220 -14.61 2.49 -12.06
N ILE A 221 -15.05 3.57 -11.43
CA ILE A 221 -15.82 4.62 -12.10
C ILE A 221 -14.97 5.36 -13.12
N PHE A 222 -13.71 5.63 -12.81
CA PHE A 222 -12.77 6.23 -13.75
C PHE A 222 -12.61 5.36 -15.01
N CYS A 223 -12.34 4.07 -14.83
CA CYS A 223 -12.19 3.12 -15.92
C CYS A 223 -13.48 3.01 -16.76
N ALA A 224 -14.65 2.93 -16.11
CA ALA A 224 -15.94 2.89 -16.79
C ALA A 224 -16.17 4.14 -17.67
N LYS A 225 -15.84 5.33 -17.16
CA LYS A 225 -15.91 6.59 -17.92
C LYS A 225 -14.94 6.59 -19.11
N LYS A 226 -13.71 6.13 -18.89
CA LYS A 226 -12.70 6.05 -19.96
C LYS A 226 -13.09 5.07 -21.08
N ILE A 227 -13.62 3.91 -20.73
CA ILE A 227 -14.13 2.90 -21.68
C ILE A 227 -15.26 3.48 -22.54
N LYS A 228 -16.17 4.25 -21.93
CA LYS A 228 -17.26 4.93 -22.63
C LYS A 228 -16.73 5.97 -23.63
N ASN A 229 -15.73 6.76 -23.24
CA ASN A 229 -15.15 7.80 -24.09
C ASN A 229 -14.29 7.27 -25.26
N GLN A 230 -13.79 6.03 -25.18
CA GLN A 230 -13.03 5.38 -26.26
C GLN A 230 -13.91 4.57 -27.23
N GLY A 231 -15.23 4.54 -27.03
CA GLY A 231 -16.17 3.71 -27.78
C GLY A 231 -17.22 4.48 -28.59
N GLY A 232 -17.06 5.79 -28.77
CA GLY A 232 -17.84 6.62 -29.71
C GLY A 232 -16.89 7.25 -30.72
#